data_AF-A0A844D1N2-F1
#
_entry.id   AF-A0A844D1N2-F1
#
_cell.length_a   1.000
_cell.length_b   1.000
_cell.length_c   1.000
_cell.angle_alpha   90.00
_cell.angle_beta   90.00
_cell.angle_gamma   90.00
#
_symmetry.space_group_name_H-M   'P 1'
#
loop_
_entity.id
_entity.type
_entity.pdbx_description
1 polymer ?
#
loop_
_entity_poly.entity_id
_entity_poly.type
_entity_poly.pdbx_seq_one_letter_code
_entity_poly.pdbx_strand_id
1 'polypeptide(L)' 'MKSEKAALAGFAEVSAMALKIFGNEDAAKVWLNSPNYAFLGVAPIEYLQTTNGLTQVRQVLNTIATGGLA' A
#
# COMPACT_ATOMS: atom_id res chain seq x y z
N MET A 1 -15.99 12.74 -9.83
CA MET A 1 -16.54 11.46 -10.34
C MET A 1 -15.51 10.55 -11.04
N LYS A 2 -14.72 10.99 -12.04
CA LYS A 2 -13.67 10.12 -12.66
C LYS A 2 -12.45 9.83 -11.74
N SER A 3 -11.99 10.83 -10.98
CA SER A 3 -10.81 10.71 -10.10
C SER A 3 -11.06 9.79 -8.89
N GLU A 4 -12.24 9.89 -8.29
CA GLU A 4 -12.61 9.12 -7.08
C GLU A 4 -12.72 7.61 -7.35
N LYS A 5 -13.28 7.20 -8.49
CA LYS A 5 -13.28 5.78 -8.90
C LYS A 5 -11.86 5.24 -9.10
N ALA A 6 -10.95 6.04 -9.63
CA ALA A 6 -9.56 5.64 -9.82
C ALA A 6 -8.83 5.47 -8.47
N ALA A 7 -9.11 6.36 -7.50
CA ALA A 7 -8.58 6.25 -6.15
C ALA A 7 -9.08 4.98 -5.43
N LEU A 8 -10.39 4.69 -5.53
CA LEU A 8 -10.98 3.46 -4.97
C LEU A 8 -10.39 2.19 -5.62
N ALA A 9 -10.19 2.20 -6.94
CA ALA A 9 -9.56 1.07 -7.64
C ALA A 9 -8.12 0.86 -7.18
N GLY A 10 -7.34 1.94 -7.02
CA GLY A 10 -5.98 1.88 -6.50
C GLY A 10 -5.91 1.33 -5.07
N PHE A 11 -6.82 1.77 -4.20
CA PHE A 11 -6.92 1.26 -2.83
C PHE A 11 -7.27 -0.23 -2.78
N ALA A 12 -8.26 -0.65 -3.56
CA ALA A 12 -8.66 -2.06 -3.63
C ALA A 12 -7.50 -2.95 -4.10
N GLU A 13 -6.74 -2.49 -5.09
CA GLU A 13 -5.58 -3.21 -5.61
C GLU A 13 -4.48 -3.38 -4.56
N VAL A 14 -4.08 -2.28 -3.90
CA VAL A 14 -3.04 -2.31 -2.86
C VAL A 14 -3.47 -3.17 -1.66
N SER A 15 -4.74 -3.12 -1.28
CA SER A 15 -5.29 -3.96 -0.22
C SER A 15 -5.23 -5.45 -0.58
N ALA A 16 -5.56 -5.80 -1.82
CA ALA A 16 -5.45 -7.18 -2.30
C ALA A 16 -3.99 -7.67 -2.36
N MET A 17 -3.06 -6.81 -2.78
CA MET A 17 -1.62 -7.12 -2.77
C MET A 17 -1.12 -7.37 -1.34
N ALA A 18 -1.44 -6.47 -0.41
CA ALA A 18 -1.05 -6.60 0.99
C ALA A 18 -1.61 -7.90 1.60
N LEU A 19 -2.89 -8.22 1.36
CA LEU A 19 -3.50 -9.47 1.81
C LEU A 19 -2.75 -10.70 1.28
N LYS A 20 -2.40 -10.71 0.00
CA LYS A 20 -1.65 -11.82 -0.61
C LYS A 20 -0.26 -11.99 0.00
N ILE A 21 0.43 -10.89 0.29
CA ILE A 21 1.81 -10.89 0.81
C ILE A 21 1.84 -11.28 2.29
N PHE A 22 0.96 -10.70 3.09
CA PHE A 22 0.94 -10.91 4.55
C PHE A 22 0.06 -12.09 4.98
N GLY A 23 -0.72 -12.67 4.06
CA GLY A 23 -1.44 -13.94 4.23
C GLY A 23 -2.73 -13.85 5.04
N ASN A 24 -3.02 -12.73 5.69
CA ASN A 24 -4.29 -12.50 6.39
C ASN A 24 -4.65 -11.01 6.45
N GLU A 25 -5.93 -10.74 6.69
CA GLU A 25 -6.47 -9.39 6.69
C GLU A 25 -5.92 -8.51 7.81
N ASP A 26 -5.70 -9.05 9.00
CA ASP A 26 -5.25 -8.26 10.15
C ASP A 26 -3.83 -7.76 9.94
N ALA A 27 -2.93 -8.62 9.46
CA ALA A 27 -1.57 -8.23 9.12
C ALA A 27 -1.53 -7.22 7.96
N ALA A 28 -2.37 -7.40 6.94
CA ALA A 28 -2.49 -6.44 5.84
C ALA A 28 -3.02 -5.07 6.33
N LYS A 29 -4.05 -5.07 7.18
CA LYS A 29 -4.60 -3.84 7.79
C LYS A 29 -3.56 -3.15 8.66
N VAL A 30 -2.85 -3.89 9.50
CA VAL A 30 -1.76 -3.35 10.33
C VAL A 30 -0.73 -2.68 9.45
N TRP A 31 -0.23 -3.36 8.41
CA TRP A 31 0.78 -2.77 7.54
C TRP A 31 0.28 -1.50 6.82
N LEU A 32 -0.94 -1.52 6.28
CA LEU A 32 -1.52 -0.39 5.56
C LEU A 32 -1.79 0.84 6.43
N ASN A 33 -2.00 0.67 7.74
CA ASN A 33 -2.34 1.73 8.68
C ASN A 33 -1.21 2.11 9.64
N SER A 34 -0.06 1.43 9.58
CA SER A 34 1.08 1.72 10.44
C SER A 34 2.07 2.65 9.76
N PRO A 35 2.71 3.58 10.50
CA PRO A 35 3.88 4.32 10.04
C PRO A 35 4.90 3.41 9.36
N ASN A 36 5.32 3.77 8.15
CA ASN A 36 6.30 3.00 7.40
C ASN A 36 7.46 3.90 6.95
N TYR A 37 8.69 3.44 7.21
CA TYR A 37 9.91 4.19 6.87
C TYR A 37 10.04 4.47 5.38
N ALA A 38 9.59 3.55 4.52
CA ALA A 38 9.55 3.73 3.06
C ALA A 38 8.69 4.93 2.63
N PHE A 39 7.77 5.37 3.50
CA PHE A 39 6.88 6.50 3.28
C PHE A 39 7.15 7.64 4.27
N LEU A 40 8.41 7.80 4.70
CA LEU A 40 8.84 8.89 5.60
C LEU A 40 8.10 8.89 6.96
N GLY A 41 7.69 7.71 7.44
CA GLY A 41 6.97 7.55 8.71
C GLY A 41 5.45 7.77 8.60
N VAL A 42 4.93 7.93 7.38
CA VAL A 42 3.48 8.04 7.12
C VAL A 42 2.91 6.63 6.86
N ALA A 43 1.63 6.42 7.18
CA ALA A 43 0.98 5.16 6.86
C ALA A 43 0.80 4.99 5.34
N PRO A 44 0.93 3.77 4.78
CA PRO A 44 0.73 3.54 3.35
C PRO A 44 -0.61 4.07 2.84
N ILE A 45 -1.70 3.90 3.60
CA ILE A 45 -3.04 4.36 3.23
C ILE A 45 -3.15 5.89 3.11
N GLU A 46 -2.43 6.62 3.95
CA GLU A 46 -2.36 8.08 3.91
C GLU A 46 -1.48 8.52 2.73
N TYR A 47 -0.38 7.80 2.50
CA TYR A 47 0.55 8.08 1.40
C TYR A 47 -0.08 7.90 0.00
N LEU A 48 -1.09 7.03 -0.14
CA LEU A 48 -1.86 6.85 -1.38
C LEU A 48 -2.51 8.13 -1.90
N GLN A 49 -2.75 9.15 -1.05
CA GLN A 49 -3.37 10.41 -1.45
C GLN A 49 -2.39 11.35 -2.19
N THR A 50 -1.10 11.00 -2.25
CA THR A 50 -0.08 11.78 -2.94
C THR A 50 -0.07 11.48 -4.45
N THR A 51 0.48 12.40 -5.26
CA THR A 51 0.54 12.29 -6.73
C THR A 51 1.12 10.96 -7.23
N ASN A 52 2.08 10.37 -6.50
CA ASN A 52 2.76 9.12 -6.88
C ASN A 52 2.53 7.98 -5.86
N GLY A 53 1.63 8.18 -4.90
CA GLY A 53 1.48 7.28 -3.74
C GLY A 53 1.18 5.84 -4.13
N LEU A 54 0.25 5.65 -5.05
CA LEU A 54 -0.13 4.33 -5.54
C LEU A 54 1.05 3.55 -6.16
N THR A 55 1.84 4.21 -6.99
CA THR A 55 3.01 3.58 -7.63
C THR A 55 4.07 3.19 -6.60
N GLN A 56 4.37 4.08 -5.65
CA GLN A 56 5.37 3.82 -4.62
C GLN A 56 4.94 2.69 -3.67
N VAL A 57 3.68 2.69 -3.23
CA VAL A 57 3.17 1.63 -2.35
C VAL A 57 3.22 0.27 -3.04
N ARG A 58 2.91 0.19 -4.34
CA ARG A 58 3.08 -1.04 -5.13
C ARG A 58 4.54 -1.50 -5.21
N GLN A 59 5.47 -0.57 -5.41
CA GLN A 59 6.89 -0.91 -5.48
C GLN A 59 7.39 -1.50 -4.17
N VAL A 60 7.05 -0.87 -3.04
CA VAL A 60 7.39 -1.38 -1.71
C VAL A 60 6.79 -2.77 -1.47
N LEU A 61 5.51 -2.97 -1.78
CA LEU A 61 4.87 -4.30 -1.66
C LEU A 61 5.54 -5.35 -2.54
N ASN A 62 5.92 -5.00 -3.78
CA ASN A 62 6.65 -5.92 -4.65
C ASN A 62 8.04 -6.26 -4.10
N THR A 63 8.77 -5.29 -3.54
CA THR A 63 10.06 -5.53 -2.89
C THR A 63 9.91 -6.48 -1.71
N ILE A 64 8.90 -6.29 -0.86
CA ILE A 64 8.61 -7.21 0.26
C ILE A 64 8.30 -8.61 -0.27
N ALA A 65 7.48 -8.73 -1.31
CA ALA A 65 7.08 -10.01 -1.89
C ALA A 65 8.26 -10.81 -2.48
N THR A 66 9.32 -10.14 -2.94
CA THR A 66 10.53 -10.78 -3.47
C THR A 66 11.62 -10.98 -2.42
N GLY A 67 11.35 -10.65 -1.14
CA GLY A 67 12.31 -10.77 -0.04
C GLY A 67 13.36 -9.67 0.01
N GLY A 68 13.15 -8.57 -0.70
CA GLY A 68 13.99 -7.38 -0.62
C GLY A 68 13.74 -6.58 0.65
N LEU A 69 14.74 -5.79 1.06
CA LEU A 69 14.56 -4.78 2.11
C LEU A 69 13.84 -3.57 1.51
N ALA A 70 12.71 -3.19 2.10
CA ALA A 70 11.87 -2.09 1.67
C ALA A 70 11.78 -1.01 2.75
#